data_AF-A0A6I9N004-F1
#
_entry.id   AF-A0A6I9N004-F1
#
_cell.length_a   1.000
_cell.length_b   1.000
_cell.length_c   1.000
_cell.angle_alpha   90.00
_cell.angle_beta   90.00
_cell.angle_gamma   90.00
#
_symmetry.space_group_name_H-M   'P 1'
#
loop_
_entity.id
_entity.type
_entity.pdbx_description
1 polymer ?
#
loop_
_entity_poly.entity_id
_entity_poly.type
_entity_poly.pdbx_seq_one_letter_code
_entity_poly.pdbx_strand_id
1 'polypeptide(L)'
;MAAPVLLRSSGPPLCPSFAEVCSFLERYGAVLDLPEMTFPQMERYLRDTTTVPKPLVELHVKLLRKLGRSVTTDRWEKYLAK
;
A
#
# COMPACT_ATOMS: atom_id res chain seq x y z
N MET A 1 -23.33 19.60 11.09
CA MET A 1 -22.59 18.33 11.31
C MET A 1 -22.36 17.69 9.96
N ALA A 2 -21.12 17.63 9.48
CA ALA A 2 -20.78 17.02 8.19
C ALA A 2 -20.42 15.55 8.42
N ALA A 3 -21.25 14.64 7.90
CA ALA A 3 -20.93 13.22 7.88
C ALA A 3 -19.84 12.97 6.82
N PRO A 4 -18.81 12.17 7.10
CA PRO A 4 -17.88 11.77 6.06
C PRO A 4 -18.64 10.86 5.09
N VAL A 5 -18.77 11.34 3.86
CA VAL A 5 -19.18 10.51 2.72
C VAL A 5 -18.12 9.43 2.56
N LEU A 6 -18.38 8.24 3.12
CA LEU A 6 -17.66 7.04 2.71
C LEU A 6 -17.97 6.88 1.23
N LEU A 7 -16.99 7.22 0.40
CA LEU A 7 -17.00 6.97 -1.02
C LEU A 7 -17.17 5.46 -1.17
N ARG A 8 -18.42 5.03 -1.33
CA ARG A 8 -18.82 3.66 -1.54
C ARG A 8 -18.28 3.29 -2.91
N SER A 9 -17.02 2.84 -2.93
CA SER A 9 -16.33 2.40 -4.13
C SER A 9 -17.16 1.30 -4.75
N SER A 10 -17.89 1.64 -5.81
CA SER A 10 -18.71 0.73 -6.61
C SER A 10 -17.80 -0.04 -7.57
N GLY A 11 -16.81 -0.74 -7.03
CA GLY A 11 -15.99 -1.72 -7.73
C GLY A 11 -16.45 -3.14 -7.40
N PRO A 12 -16.08 -4.15 -8.23
CA PRO A 12 -16.24 -5.55 -7.85
C PRO A 12 -15.64 -5.78 -6.45
N PRO A 13 -16.19 -6.71 -5.64
CA PRO A 13 -15.78 -6.89 -4.25
C PRO A 13 -14.27 -6.96 -4.21
N LEU A 14 -13.67 -5.89 -3.70
CA LEU A 14 -12.23 -5.79 -3.56
C LEU A 14 -11.86 -7.01 -2.77
N CYS A 15 -11.04 -7.89 -3.36
CA CYS A 15 -10.65 -9.15 -2.75
C CYS A 15 -10.30 -8.86 -1.29
N PRO A 16 -10.70 -9.70 -0.31
CA PRO A 16 -10.56 -9.40 1.12
C PRO A 16 -9.18 -8.82 1.48
N SER A 17 -8.14 -9.29 0.77
CA SER A 17 -6.78 -8.79 0.77
C SER A 17 -6.60 -7.26 0.62
N PHE A 18 -7.33 -6.59 -0.28
CA PHE A 18 -7.21 -5.14 -0.46
C PHE A 18 -7.86 -4.35 0.68
N ALA A 19 -9.04 -4.79 1.14
CA ALA A 19 -9.71 -4.15 2.28
C ALA A 19 -8.85 -4.25 3.56
N GLU A 20 -8.16 -5.38 3.76
CA GLU A 20 -7.19 -5.58 4.83
C GLU A 20 -6.00 -4.61 4.71
N VAL A 21 -5.45 -4.42 3.50
CA VAL A 21 -4.37 -3.46 3.25
C VAL A 21 -4.82 -2.03 3.56
N CYS A 22 -6.00 -1.60 3.10
CA CYS A 22 -6.54 -0.27 3.40
C CYS A 22 -6.75 -0.07 4.90
N SER A 23 -7.33 -1.05 5.59
CA SER A 23 -7.58 -1.00 7.04
C SER A 23 -6.26 -0.90 7.83
N PHE A 24 -5.24 -1.65 7.40
CA PHE A 24 -3.90 -1.58 7.98
C PHE A 24 -3.31 -0.17 7.83
N LEU A 25 -3.36 0.40 6.63
CA LEU A 25 -2.79 1.72 6.36
C LEU A 25 -3.54 2.84 7.08
N GLU A 26 -4.85 2.77 7.16
CA GLU A 26 -5.67 3.75 7.90
C GLU A 26 -5.31 3.77 9.39
N ARG A 27 -5.11 2.59 9.98
CA ARG A 27 -4.82 2.45 11.42
C ARG A 27 -3.36 2.71 11.78
N TYR A 28 -2.43 2.24 10.95
CA TYR A 28 -1.00 2.21 11.28
C TYR A 28 -0.15 3.14 10.43
N GLY A 29 -0.68 3.71 9.35
CA GLY A 29 0.07 4.56 8.42
C GLY A 29 0.78 5.72 9.12
N ALA A 30 0.07 6.48 9.96
CA ALA A 30 0.64 7.58 10.72
C ALA A 30 1.70 7.13 11.73
N VAL A 31 1.45 6.03 12.46
CA VAL A 31 2.37 5.48 13.48
C VAL A 31 3.66 4.97 12.83
N LEU A 32 3.55 4.40 11.64
CA LEU A 32 4.67 3.88 10.86
C LEU A 32 5.32 4.95 9.96
N ASP A 33 4.84 6.20 10.01
CA ASP A 33 5.31 7.30 9.17
C ASP A 33 5.20 6.99 7.67
N LEU A 34 4.24 6.16 7.23
CA LEU A 34 4.14 5.74 5.83
C LEU A 34 3.82 6.92 4.89
N PRO A 35 4.29 6.89 3.63
CA PRO A 35 3.90 7.90 2.65
C PRO A 35 2.38 7.96 2.50
N GLU A 36 1.83 9.16 2.46
CA GLU A 36 0.39 9.35 2.21
C GLU A 36 0.05 8.87 0.80
N MET A 37 -0.91 7.95 0.71
CA MET A 37 -1.41 7.42 -0.55
C MET A 37 -2.91 7.20 -0.44
N THR A 38 -3.65 7.70 -1.42
CA THR A 38 -5.10 7.55 -1.43
C THR A 38 -5.48 6.11 -1.79
N PHE A 39 -6.59 5.61 -1.23
CA PHE A 39 -7.09 4.26 -1.55
C PHE A 39 -7.30 4.00 -3.05
N PRO A 40 -7.91 4.89 -3.86
CA PRO A 40 -8.02 4.65 -5.30
C PRO A 40 -6.66 4.56 -6.01
N GLN A 41 -5.65 5.29 -5.53
CA GLN A 41 -4.30 5.21 -6.08
C GLN A 41 -3.63 3.88 -5.71
N MET A 42 -3.77 3.44 -4.46
CA MET A 42 -3.31 2.13 -3.99
C MET A 42 -3.96 0.99 -4.79
N GLU A 43 -5.28 1.05 -4.98
CA GLU A 43 -6.03 0.04 -5.75
C GLU A 43 -5.49 -0.07 -7.17
N ARG A 44 -5.25 1.06 -7.83
CA ARG A 44 -4.69 1.09 -9.17
C ARG A 44 -3.29 0.48 -9.23
N TYR A 45 -2.43 0.81 -8.26
CA TYR A 45 -1.06 0.28 -8.20
C TYR A 45 -0.99 -1.21 -7.90
N LEU A 46 -1.93 -1.75 -7.14
CA LEU A 46 -2.00 -3.18 -6.84
C LEU A 46 -2.66 -3.99 -7.96
N ARG A 47 -3.56 -3.38 -8.75
CA ARG A 47 -4.18 -4.03 -9.92
C ARG A 47 -3.27 -4.02 -11.14
N ASP A 48 -2.43 -3.01 -11.32
CA ASP A 48 -1.45 -2.97 -12.40
C ASP A 48 -0.27 -3.88 -12.06
N THR A 49 -0.27 -5.09 -12.63
CA THR A 49 0.84 -6.04 -12.47
C THR A 49 1.87 -5.94 -13.58
N THR A 50 1.70 -4.99 -14.52
CA THR A 50 2.60 -4.83 -15.67
C THR A 50 3.79 -3.96 -15.32
N THR A 51 3.59 -3.00 -14.42
CA THR A 51 4.62 -2.09 -13.96
C THR A 51 4.52 -1.93 -12.46
N VAL A 52 5.66 -1.87 -11.78
CA VAL A 52 5.70 -1.63 -10.34
C VAL A 52 5.99 -0.14 -10.10
N PRO A 53 5.01 0.65 -9.63
CA PRO A 53 5.21 2.07 -9.42
C PRO A 53 6.16 2.30 -8.23
N LYS A 54 7.13 3.20 -8.40
CA LYS A 54 8.08 3.62 -7.35
C LYS A 54 7.45 3.87 -5.97
N PRO A 55 6.32 4.57 -5.83
CA PRO A 55 5.73 4.81 -4.50
C PRO A 55 5.27 3.52 -3.80
N LEU A 56 4.88 2.48 -4.55
CA LEU A 56 4.54 1.17 -3.97
C LEU A 56 5.80 0.45 -3.48
N VAL A 57 6.91 0.57 -4.22
CA VAL A 57 8.23 0.07 -3.81
C VAL A 57 8.67 0.72 -2.50
N GLU A 58 8.60 2.05 -2.42
CA GLU A 58 9.00 2.82 -1.24
C GLU A 58 8.16 2.46 -0.01
N LEU A 59 6.85 2.31 -0.19
CA LEU A 59 5.95 1.82 0.85
C LEU A 59 6.42 0.45 1.37
N HIS A 60 6.69 -0.49 0.47
CA HIS A 60 7.08 -1.84 0.84
C HIS A 60 8.44 -1.90 1.55
N VAL A 61 9.43 -1.15 1.06
CA VAL A 61 10.75 -1.02 1.70
C VAL A 61 10.62 -0.38 3.07
N LYS A 62 9.76 0.65 3.24
CA LYS A 62 9.53 1.32 4.52
C LYS A 62 8.91 0.36 5.54
N LEU A 63 7.93 -0.43 5.13
CA LEU A 63 7.33 -1.49 5.96
C LEU A 63 8.38 -2.51 6.42
N LEU A 64 9.21 -3.01 5.50
CA LEU A 64 10.26 -3.98 5.82
C LEU A 64 11.29 -3.41 6.81
N ARG A 65 11.66 -2.13 6.67
CA ARG A 65 12.55 -1.44 7.61
C ARG A 65 11.92 -1.27 8.99
N LYS A 66 10.61 -1.01 9.07
CA LYS A 66 9.87 -0.93 10.33
C LYS A 66 9.79 -2.28 11.05
N LEU A 67 9.86 -3.39 10.31
CA LEU A 67 9.99 -4.75 10.85
C LEU A 67 11.44 -5.11 11.26
N GLY A 68 12.37 -4.17 11.21
CA GLY A 68 13.78 -4.40 11.57
C GLY A 68 14.62 -5.04 10.47
N ARG A 69 14.13 -5.10 9.22
CA ARG A 69 14.93 -5.62 8.09
C ARG A 69 15.73 -4.51 7.41
N SER A 70 17.04 -4.73 7.26
CA SER A 70 17.93 -3.87 6.47
C SER A 70 17.73 -4.11 4.97
N VAL A 71 16.79 -3.38 4.38
CA VAL A 71 16.43 -3.48 2.95
C VAL A 71 16.76 -2.18 2.23
N THR A 72 17.50 -2.30 1.12
CA THR A 72 17.67 -1.25 0.10
C THR A 72 16.78 -1.56 -1.10
N THR A 73 16.44 -0.55 -1.90
CA THR A 73 15.58 -0.73 -3.08
C THR A 73 16.17 -1.72 -4.07
N ASP A 74 17.47 -1.60 -4.42
CA ASP A 74 18.18 -2.55 -5.30
C ASP A 74 18.11 -4.00 -4.77
N ARG A 75 18.27 -4.16 -3.45
CA ARG A 75 18.21 -5.48 -2.82
C ARG A 75 16.79 -6.04 -2.84
N TRP A 76 15.79 -5.20 -2.58
CA TRP A 76 14.37 -5.56 -2.63
C TRP A 76 13.96 -6.07 -4.01
N GLU A 77 14.34 -5.36 -5.08
CA GLU A 77 14.03 -5.77 -6.47
C GLU A 77 14.59 -7.16 -6.79
N LYS A 78 15.82 -7.44 -6.36
CA LYS A 78 16.47 -8.75 -6.55
C LYS A 78 15.80 -9.90 -5.80
N TYR A 79 15.14 -9.63 -4.67
CA TYR A 79 14.41 -10.66 -3.92
C TYR A 79 13.04 -10.99 -4.50
N LEU A 80 12.45 -10.08 -5.29
CA LEU A 80 11.16 -10.28 -5.95
C LEU A 80 11.26 -10.99 -7.31
N ALA A 81 12.44 -10.97 -7.94
CA ALA A 81 12.69 -11.64 -9.21
C ALA A 81 12.81 -13.18 -9.10
N LYS A 82 12.26 -13.79 -8.05
CA LYS A 82 12.32 -15.23 -7.75
C LYS A 82 10.98 -15.92 -8.00
#